data_AF-A0A1L6I6B9-F1
#
_entry.id   AF-A0A1L6I6B9-F1
#
_cell.length_a   1.000
_cell.length_b   1.000
_cell.length_c   1.000
_cell.angle_alpha   90.00
_cell.angle_beta   90.00
_cell.angle_gamma   90.00
#
_symmetry.space_group_name_H-M   'P 1'
#
loop_
_entity.id
_entity.type
_entity.pdbx_description
1 polymer ?
#
loop_
_entity_poly.entity_id
_entity_poly.type
_entity_poly.pdbx_seq_one_letter_code
_entity_poly.pdbx_strand_id
1 'polypeptide(L)'
;MTHIIKMCAATLALISISLNAQVLSPFVQDDHKKMGIGLFSPADAIEINHIDSDPEIVSVDFIGANGKRVAVAEFSQTGSAMPDVASVFKGKFKEQPLLVLIVKWYFYLPGVDTDADYYEIHVFNVSEHGTRFSRNDFLSRVFGSGFDGRHEGEYSSFKYKDAGSVRKRLHELE
;
A
#
# COMPACT_ATOMS: atom_id res chain seq x y z
N MET A 1 58.26 33.12 50.39
CA MET A 1 57.50 33.95 51.35
C MET A 1 56.38 34.64 50.58
N THR A 2 55.13 34.22 50.82
CA THR A 2 53.93 35.09 51.06
C THR A 2 53.91 36.46 50.36
N HIS A 3 52.92 36.90 49.55
CA HIS A 3 51.47 36.83 49.69
C HIS A 3 50.72 37.12 48.36
N ILE A 4 49.48 36.62 48.34
CA ILE A 4 48.35 36.83 47.41
C ILE A 4 47.85 38.28 47.39
N ILE A 5 47.45 38.82 46.22
CA ILE A 5 46.25 39.69 46.08
C ILE A 5 45.53 39.39 44.74
N LYS A 6 44.24 39.03 44.86
CA LYS A 6 43.22 38.91 43.80
C LYS A 6 42.75 40.29 43.36
N MET A 7 42.45 40.49 42.08
CA MET A 7 41.35 41.39 41.67
C MET A 7 40.66 40.88 40.40
N CYS A 8 39.35 40.72 40.52
CA CYS A 8 38.38 40.41 39.48
C CYS A 8 38.05 41.65 38.63
N ALA A 9 37.80 41.45 37.34
CA ALA A 9 36.89 42.26 36.52
C ALA A 9 36.50 41.43 35.29
N ALA A 10 35.33 40.77 35.32
CA ALA A 10 34.07 41.24 34.74
C ALA A 10 34.08 41.18 33.19
N THR A 11 33.83 39.99 32.65
CA THR A 11 33.60 39.76 31.23
C THR A 11 32.11 39.92 30.93
N LEU A 12 31.73 40.93 30.15
CA LEU A 12 30.39 41.04 29.56
C LEU A 12 30.19 39.89 28.54
N ALA A 13 29.19 39.04 28.78
CA ALA A 13 28.70 38.10 27.77
C ALA A 13 27.54 38.76 27.00
N LEU A 14 27.75 39.03 25.71
CA LEU A 14 26.70 39.34 24.75
C LEU A 14 25.95 38.04 24.43
N ILE A 15 24.67 37.96 24.82
CA ILE A 15 23.78 36.87 24.42
C ILE A 15 23.25 37.20 23.02
N SER A 16 23.80 36.56 22.00
CA SER A 16 23.24 36.54 20.66
C SER A 16 22.08 35.55 20.64
N ILE A 17 20.84 36.04 20.56
CA ILE A 17 19.67 35.21 20.30
C ILE A 17 19.62 34.93 18.80
N SER A 18 20.12 33.77 18.37
CA SER A 18 19.85 33.25 17.04
C SER A 18 18.44 32.66 17.01
N LEU A 19 17.51 33.35 16.34
CA LEU A 19 16.23 32.78 15.93
C LEU A 19 16.51 31.66 14.92
N ASN A 20 16.47 30.41 15.38
CA ASN A 20 16.39 29.26 14.48
C ASN A 20 14.98 29.25 13.88
N ALA A 21 14.83 29.77 12.67
CA ALA A 21 13.72 29.42 11.81
C ALA A 21 13.87 27.95 11.41
N GLN A 22 13.25 27.04 12.16
CA GLN A 22 13.05 25.67 11.71
C GLN A 22 12.05 25.73 10.54
N VAL A 23 12.59 25.74 9.33
CA VAL A 23 11.83 25.36 8.14
C VAL A 23 11.38 23.93 8.38
N LEU A 24 10.09 23.75 8.66
CA LEU A 24 9.45 22.45 8.64
C LEU A 24 9.57 21.93 7.20
N SER A 25 10.51 21.02 6.97
CA SER A 25 10.49 20.18 5.78
C SER A 25 9.10 19.52 5.70
N PRO A 26 8.42 19.50 4.54
CA PRO A 26 7.23 18.68 4.41
C PRO A 26 7.62 17.24 4.71
N PHE A 27 6.93 16.65 5.68
CA PHE A 27 7.05 15.24 6.02
C PHE A 27 6.50 14.45 4.82
N VAL A 28 7.37 14.09 3.89
CA VAL A 28 7.06 13.07 2.88
C VAL A 28 7.01 11.75 3.66
N GLN A 29 5.81 11.35 4.06
CA GLN A 29 5.57 10.04 4.62
C GLN A 29 5.70 9.05 3.47
N ASP A 30 6.91 8.57 3.27
CA ASP A 30 7.25 7.55 2.28
C ASP A 30 6.71 6.20 2.80
N ASP A 31 5.40 5.95 2.63
CA ASP A 31 4.70 4.78 3.15
C ASP A 31 4.94 3.56 2.25
N HIS A 32 6.22 3.23 2.08
CA HIS A 32 6.67 2.06 1.34
C HIS A 32 6.39 0.79 2.14
N LYS A 33 5.44 -0.02 1.66
CA LYS A 33 5.12 -1.31 2.28
C LYS A 33 5.71 -2.44 1.45
N LYS A 34 6.68 -3.16 2.02
CA LYS A 34 7.27 -4.36 1.43
C LYS A 34 6.80 -5.63 2.12
N MET A 35 6.31 -6.59 1.36
CA MET A 35 5.71 -7.84 1.86
C MET A 35 6.34 -9.06 1.18
N GLY A 36 6.86 -10.02 1.94
CA GLY A 36 7.33 -11.29 1.39
C GLY A 36 6.17 -12.11 0.82
N ILE A 37 6.28 -12.54 -0.44
CA ILE A 37 5.21 -13.25 -1.16
C ILE A 37 5.57 -14.71 -1.48
N GLY A 38 6.87 -15.02 -1.60
CA GLY A 38 7.34 -16.39 -1.80
C GLY A 38 6.79 -17.04 -3.09
N LEU A 39 6.68 -16.27 -4.18
CA LEU A 39 5.99 -16.70 -5.40
C LEU A 39 6.76 -17.81 -6.14
N PHE A 40 8.07 -17.63 -6.32
CA PHE A 40 9.02 -18.61 -6.88
C PHE A 40 10.19 -18.90 -5.95
N SER A 41 10.58 -17.93 -5.11
CA SER A 41 11.67 -18.01 -4.14
C SER A 41 11.24 -17.39 -2.81
N PRO A 42 11.74 -17.87 -1.65
CA PRO A 42 11.47 -17.24 -0.35
C PRO A 42 11.82 -15.74 -0.27
N ALA A 43 12.73 -15.27 -1.12
CA ALA A 43 13.14 -13.87 -1.17
C ALA A 43 12.21 -12.97 -2.00
N ASP A 44 11.26 -13.55 -2.75
CA ASP A 44 10.34 -12.77 -3.56
C ASP A 44 9.42 -11.92 -2.69
N ALA A 45 9.23 -10.67 -3.09
CA ALA A 45 8.42 -9.70 -2.36
C ALA A 45 7.52 -8.89 -3.30
N ILE A 46 6.51 -8.26 -2.69
CA ILE A 46 5.69 -7.22 -3.29
C ILE A 46 6.03 -5.92 -2.57
N GLU A 47 6.17 -4.86 -3.33
CA GLU A 47 6.36 -3.50 -2.85
C GLU A 47 5.17 -2.66 -3.29
N ILE A 48 4.56 -1.97 -2.34
CA ILE A 48 3.42 -1.09 -2.55
C ILE A 48 3.92 0.33 -2.31
N ASN A 49 3.72 1.20 -3.31
CA ASN A 49 4.16 2.59 -3.25
C ASN A 49 2.97 3.51 -3.48
N HIS A 50 2.86 4.54 -2.65
CA HIS A 50 1.95 5.66 -2.88
C HIS A 50 2.68 6.72 -3.70
N ILE A 51 2.13 7.05 -4.86
CA ILE A 51 2.65 8.06 -5.77
C ILE A 51 1.77 9.29 -5.58
N ASP A 52 2.37 10.34 -5.02
CA ASP A 52 1.76 11.66 -4.88
C ASP A 52 1.61 12.30 -6.27
N SER A 53 0.44 12.09 -6.86
CA SER A 53 -0.01 12.63 -8.14
C SER A 53 -1.48 13.06 -8.05
N ASP A 54 -1.98 13.74 -9.07
CA ASP A 54 -3.41 14.08 -9.18
C ASP A 54 -4.00 13.40 -10.42
N PRO A 55 -4.77 12.29 -10.27
CA PRO A 55 -5.17 11.64 -9.00
C PRO A 55 -4.02 10.86 -8.32
N GLU A 56 -4.13 10.57 -7.03
CA GLU A 56 -3.15 9.73 -6.31
C GLU A 56 -3.15 8.30 -6.88
N ILE A 57 -1.97 7.67 -6.94
CA ILE A 57 -1.81 6.32 -7.47
C ILE A 57 -1.13 5.42 -6.43
N VAL A 58 -1.68 4.23 -6.22
CA VAL A 58 -0.97 3.13 -5.56
C VAL A 58 -0.40 2.21 -6.62
N SER A 59 0.93 2.13 -6.70
CA SER A 59 1.62 1.18 -7.56
C SER A 59 2.02 -0.08 -6.78
N VAL A 60 1.94 -1.21 -7.46
CA VAL A 60 2.33 -2.51 -6.93
C VAL A 60 3.40 -3.12 -7.83
N ASP A 61 4.56 -3.35 -7.24
CA ASP A 61 5.73 -3.90 -7.90
C ASP A 61 6.10 -5.26 -7.30
N PHE A 62 6.51 -6.18 -8.17
CA PHE A 62 7.13 -7.43 -7.77
C PHE A 62 8.64 -7.27 -7.71
N ILE A 63 9.24 -7.71 -6.61
CA ILE A 63 10.69 -7.76 -6.39
C ILE A 63 11.12 -9.22 -6.38
N GLY A 64 11.77 -9.65 -7.45
CA GLY A 64 12.31 -11.01 -7.54
C GLY A 64 13.54 -11.21 -6.64
N ALA A 65 13.90 -12.46 -6.36
CA ALA A 65 15.08 -12.81 -5.56
C ALA A 65 16.41 -12.20 -6.05
N ASN A 66 16.51 -11.86 -7.33
CA ASN A 66 17.68 -11.16 -7.92
C ASN A 66 17.65 -9.63 -7.73
N GLY A 67 16.66 -9.11 -7.01
CA GLY A 67 16.43 -7.67 -6.82
C GLY A 67 15.77 -6.97 -8.01
N LYS A 68 15.44 -7.70 -9.10
CA LYS A 68 14.76 -7.11 -10.25
C LYS A 68 13.34 -6.72 -9.87
N ARG A 69 13.00 -5.45 -10.15
CA ARG A 69 11.65 -4.90 -10.02
C ARG A 69 10.86 -5.10 -11.32
N VAL A 70 9.61 -5.54 -11.20
CA VAL A 70 8.67 -5.72 -12.31
C VAL A 70 7.33 -5.14 -11.90
N ALA A 71 6.82 -4.17 -12.67
CA ALA A 71 5.50 -3.60 -12.43
C ALA A 71 4.39 -4.65 -12.58
N VAL A 72 3.47 -4.67 -11.61
CA VAL A 72 2.30 -5.58 -11.60
C VAL A 72 1.03 -4.82 -11.93
N ALA A 73 0.74 -3.76 -11.19
CA ALA A 73 -0.51 -3.01 -11.29
C ALA A 73 -0.37 -1.60 -10.72
N GLU A 74 -1.28 -0.73 -11.14
CA GLU A 74 -1.49 0.61 -10.57
C GLU A 74 -2.98 0.80 -10.32
N PHE A 75 -3.32 1.45 -9.22
CA PHE A 75 -4.69 1.75 -8.82
C PHE A 75 -4.80 3.23 -8.53
N SER A 76 -5.72 3.92 -9.19
CA SER A 76 -5.91 5.36 -9.00
C SER A 76 -6.99 5.65 -7.97
N GLN A 77 -6.88 6.82 -7.35
CA GLN A 77 -7.94 7.43 -6.56
C GLN A 77 -9.25 7.50 -7.35
N THR A 78 -10.37 7.23 -6.67
CA THR A 78 -11.72 7.35 -7.25
C THR A 78 -12.53 8.36 -6.44
N GLY A 79 -12.81 9.52 -7.04
CA GLY A 79 -13.38 10.66 -6.31
C GLY A 79 -12.43 11.09 -5.20
N SER A 80 -12.91 11.11 -3.94
CA SER A 80 -12.07 11.39 -2.78
C SER A 80 -11.48 10.14 -2.12
N ALA A 81 -11.85 8.93 -2.56
CA ALA A 81 -11.41 7.69 -1.95
C ALA A 81 -10.04 7.26 -2.49
N MET A 82 -9.09 7.05 -1.57
CA MET A 82 -7.74 6.54 -1.90
C MET A 82 -7.78 5.00 -2.01
N PRO A 83 -7.04 4.42 -2.97
CA PRO A 83 -6.90 2.97 -3.06
C PRO A 83 -6.03 2.46 -1.91
N ASP A 84 -6.38 1.29 -1.37
CA ASP A 84 -5.59 0.55 -0.38
C ASP A 84 -5.48 -0.92 -0.81
N VAL A 85 -4.26 -1.46 -0.75
CA VAL A 85 -4.02 -2.88 -1.04
C VAL A 85 -4.25 -3.68 0.24
N ALA A 86 -5.49 -4.12 0.43
CA ALA A 86 -5.93 -4.90 1.58
C ALA A 86 -5.20 -6.24 1.71
N SER A 87 -4.85 -6.89 0.59
CA SER A 87 -4.14 -8.17 0.60
C SER A 87 -3.42 -8.45 -0.71
N VAL A 88 -2.25 -9.07 -0.61
CA VAL A 88 -1.53 -9.65 -1.75
C VAL A 88 -1.07 -11.06 -1.38
N PHE A 89 -1.34 -12.04 -2.25
CA PHE A 89 -0.94 -13.42 -1.99
C PHE A 89 -0.74 -14.22 -3.27
N LYS A 90 0.10 -15.26 -3.18
CA LYS A 90 0.17 -16.28 -4.22
C LYS A 90 -1.05 -17.20 -4.18
N GLY A 91 -1.59 -17.49 -5.35
CA GLY A 91 -2.63 -18.48 -5.58
C GLY A 91 -2.21 -19.49 -6.64
N LYS A 92 -3.12 -20.40 -6.97
CA LYS A 92 -2.99 -21.27 -8.14
C LYS A 92 -4.36 -21.48 -8.79
N PHE A 93 -4.36 -21.77 -10.08
CA PHE A 93 -5.54 -22.20 -10.83
C PHE A 93 -5.10 -23.15 -11.94
N LYS A 94 -5.63 -24.37 -11.95
CA LYS A 94 -5.23 -25.43 -12.90
C LYS A 94 -3.71 -25.63 -12.93
N GLU A 95 -3.09 -25.71 -11.75
CA GLU A 95 -1.64 -25.84 -11.53
C GLU A 95 -0.78 -24.66 -12.02
N GLN A 96 -1.38 -23.59 -12.55
CA GLN A 96 -0.65 -22.37 -12.92
C GLN A 96 -0.56 -21.42 -11.73
N PRO A 97 0.63 -20.89 -11.40
CA PRO A 97 0.79 -19.94 -10.32
C PRO A 97 0.11 -18.61 -10.67
N LEU A 98 -0.53 -18.02 -9.65
CA LEU A 98 -1.20 -16.73 -9.75
C LEU A 98 -0.65 -15.77 -8.71
N LEU A 99 -0.65 -14.48 -9.03
CA LEU A 99 -0.58 -13.41 -8.05
C LEU A 99 -1.98 -12.80 -7.91
N VAL A 100 -2.47 -12.66 -6.69
CA VAL A 100 -3.79 -12.11 -6.41
C VAL A 100 -3.66 -10.89 -5.52
N LEU A 101 -4.30 -9.80 -5.94
CA LEU A 101 -4.39 -8.53 -5.23
C LEU A 101 -5.86 -8.28 -4.87
N ILE A 102 -6.07 -7.88 -3.63
CA ILE A 102 -7.35 -7.35 -3.12
C ILE A 102 -7.10 -5.88 -2.87
N VAL A 103 -7.81 -5.02 -3.59
CA VAL A 103 -7.73 -3.57 -3.46
C VAL A 103 -9.07 -3.05 -2.99
N LYS A 104 -9.07 -2.02 -2.16
CA LYS A 104 -10.28 -1.38 -1.68
C LYS A 104 -10.19 0.14 -1.70
N TRP A 105 -11.36 0.78 -1.79
CA TRP A 105 -11.55 2.21 -1.65
C TRP A 105 -12.62 2.44 -0.59
N TYR A 106 -12.30 3.23 0.43
CA TYR A 106 -13.29 3.59 1.44
C TYR A 106 -14.12 4.81 0.98
N PHE A 107 -15.43 4.63 0.87
CA PHE A 107 -16.37 5.67 0.50
C PHE A 107 -17.18 6.12 1.71
N TYR A 108 -17.05 7.42 2.03
CA TYR A 108 -17.90 8.11 3.00
C TYR A 108 -18.65 9.24 2.30
N LEU A 109 -19.90 8.99 1.93
CA LEU A 109 -20.78 9.92 1.21
C LEU A 109 -22.10 10.05 1.98
N PRO A 110 -22.18 10.91 3.00
CA PRO A 110 -23.36 11.03 3.85
C PRO A 110 -24.60 11.51 3.09
N GLY A 111 -24.43 12.27 2.00
CA GLY A 111 -25.54 12.78 1.18
C GLY A 111 -26.36 11.69 0.47
N VAL A 112 -25.78 10.48 0.34
CA VAL A 112 -26.46 9.30 -0.21
C VAL A 112 -26.44 8.13 0.77
N ASP A 113 -26.15 8.39 2.05
CA ASP A 113 -26.04 7.35 3.08
C ASP A 113 -25.08 6.20 2.75
N THR A 114 -23.91 6.52 2.20
CA THR A 114 -22.82 5.56 1.94
C THR A 114 -21.69 5.71 2.98
N ASP A 115 -21.34 4.59 3.59
CA ASP A 115 -20.23 4.36 4.51
C ASP A 115 -19.78 2.90 4.35
N ALA A 116 -18.91 2.65 3.37
CA ALA A 116 -18.55 1.31 2.93
C ALA A 116 -17.17 1.25 2.25
N ASP A 117 -16.53 0.10 2.35
CA ASP A 117 -15.38 -0.26 1.51
C ASP A 117 -15.88 -0.84 0.18
N TYR A 118 -15.43 -0.31 -0.94
CA TYR A 118 -15.58 -0.93 -2.27
C TYR A 118 -14.35 -1.77 -2.57
N TYR A 119 -14.53 -3.08 -2.78
CA TYR A 119 -13.44 -4.01 -3.07
C TYR A 119 -13.38 -4.35 -4.55
N GLU A 120 -12.16 -4.55 -5.06
CA GLU A 120 -11.89 -5.20 -6.34
C GLU A 120 -10.85 -6.30 -6.21
N ILE A 121 -11.07 -7.41 -6.92
CA ILE A 121 -10.13 -8.53 -6.95
C ILE A 121 -9.43 -8.59 -8.30
N HIS A 122 -8.11 -8.49 -8.26
CA HIS A 122 -7.26 -8.51 -9.44
C HIS A 122 -6.38 -9.75 -9.41
N VAL A 123 -6.54 -10.61 -10.41
CA VAL A 123 -5.80 -11.85 -10.54
C VAL A 123 -4.84 -11.74 -11.72
N PHE A 124 -3.60 -12.12 -11.52
CA PHE A 124 -2.55 -12.06 -12.55
C PHE A 124 -1.99 -13.45 -12.79
N ASN A 125 -1.95 -13.84 -14.07
CA ASN A 125 -1.09 -14.93 -14.51
C ASN A 125 0.36 -14.45 -14.42
N VAL A 126 1.23 -15.37 -14.03
CA VAL A 126 2.64 -15.06 -13.85
C VAL A 126 3.45 -15.87 -14.86
N SER A 127 4.28 -15.20 -15.66
CA SER A 127 5.21 -15.89 -16.54
C SER A 127 6.29 -16.61 -15.74
N GLU A 128 7.03 -17.51 -16.39
CA GLU A 128 8.13 -18.22 -15.77
C GLU A 128 9.09 -17.24 -15.05
N HIS A 129 9.33 -17.54 -13.78
CA HIS A 129 10.20 -16.79 -12.86
C HIS A 129 9.82 -15.32 -12.61
N GLY A 130 8.54 -14.95 -12.72
CA GLY A 130 8.06 -13.63 -12.29
C GLY A 130 8.57 -12.50 -13.19
N THR A 131 8.93 -12.82 -14.43
CA THR A 131 9.48 -11.87 -15.38
C THR A 131 8.42 -10.96 -16.00
N ARG A 132 7.15 -11.37 -15.97
CA ARG A 132 5.99 -10.65 -16.48
C ARG A 132 4.73 -11.08 -15.73
N PHE A 133 3.87 -10.10 -15.48
CA PHE A 133 2.52 -10.30 -14.97
C PHE A 133 1.51 -9.91 -16.05
N SER A 134 0.47 -10.72 -16.23
CA SER A 134 -0.65 -10.39 -17.12
C SER A 134 -1.96 -10.61 -16.39
N ARG A 135 -2.84 -9.61 -16.44
CA ARG A 135 -4.15 -9.72 -15.79
C ARG A 135 -4.93 -10.91 -16.37
N ASN A 136 -5.46 -11.73 -15.48
CA ASN A 136 -6.39 -12.81 -15.80
C ASN A 136 -7.80 -12.26 -15.69
N ASP A 137 -8.34 -11.75 -16.80
CA ASP A 137 -9.66 -11.11 -16.84
C ASP A 137 -10.81 -12.08 -16.58
N PHE A 138 -10.62 -13.38 -16.84
CA PHE A 138 -11.62 -14.39 -16.49
C PHE A 138 -11.75 -14.49 -14.97
N LEU A 139 -10.66 -14.78 -14.26
CA LEU A 139 -10.69 -14.92 -12.80
C LEU A 139 -11.03 -13.60 -12.12
N SER A 140 -10.47 -12.47 -12.57
CA SER A 140 -10.79 -11.14 -12.03
C SER A 140 -12.30 -10.85 -12.12
N ARG A 141 -12.97 -11.23 -13.21
CA ARG A 141 -14.44 -11.10 -13.33
C ARG A 141 -15.23 -12.11 -12.49
N VAL A 142 -14.72 -13.33 -12.31
CA VAL A 142 -15.37 -14.34 -11.46
C VAL A 142 -15.42 -13.88 -9.99
N PHE A 143 -14.37 -13.22 -9.53
CA PHE A 143 -14.37 -12.58 -8.22
C PHE A 143 -15.16 -11.29 -8.21
N GLY A 144 -14.96 -10.45 -9.24
CA GLY A 144 -15.65 -9.19 -9.42
C GLY A 144 -15.28 -8.16 -8.36
N SER A 145 -16.22 -7.26 -8.12
CA SER A 145 -16.12 -6.16 -7.19
C SER A 145 -17.42 -5.97 -6.41
N GLY A 146 -17.37 -5.22 -5.31
CA GLY A 146 -18.57 -4.93 -4.53
C GLY A 146 -18.29 -4.22 -3.21
N PHE A 147 -19.36 -3.69 -2.62
CA PHE A 147 -19.32 -3.00 -1.34
C PHE A 147 -19.42 -3.98 -0.15
N ASP A 148 -18.70 -3.66 0.93
CA ASP A 148 -18.88 -4.22 2.27
C ASP A 148 -19.11 -3.03 3.21
N GLY A 149 -20.30 -2.96 3.81
CA GLY A 149 -20.77 -1.81 4.57
C GLY A 149 -22.09 -1.26 4.05
N ARG A 150 -22.41 -0.02 4.44
CA ARG A 150 -23.65 0.64 4.04
C ARG A 150 -23.42 1.41 2.74
N HIS A 151 -24.17 1.09 1.70
CA HIS A 151 -24.08 1.71 0.38
C HIS A 151 -25.48 2.11 -0.07
N GLU A 152 -25.68 3.41 -0.30
CA GLU A 152 -26.97 3.98 -0.71
C GLU A 152 -28.12 3.62 0.26
N GLY A 153 -27.83 3.61 1.57
CA GLY A 153 -28.77 3.27 2.63
C GLY A 153 -28.99 1.77 2.85
N GLU A 154 -28.45 0.91 1.98
CA GLU A 154 -28.56 -0.55 2.11
C GLU A 154 -27.26 -1.16 2.64
N TYR A 155 -27.38 -2.16 3.54
CA TYR A 155 -26.22 -2.93 3.98
C TYR A 155 -25.87 -4.01 2.96
N SER A 156 -24.62 -4.00 2.52
CA SER A 156 -24.03 -4.96 1.60
C SER A 156 -22.85 -5.67 2.27
N SER A 157 -22.58 -6.91 1.86
CA SER A 157 -21.38 -7.63 2.28
C SER A 157 -20.70 -8.28 1.09
N PHE A 158 -19.48 -7.84 0.82
CA PHE A 158 -18.67 -8.41 -0.24
C PHE A 158 -17.93 -9.65 0.25
N LYS A 159 -18.16 -10.76 -0.43
CA LYS A 159 -17.69 -12.09 -0.03
C LYS A 159 -16.18 -12.32 -0.17
N TYR A 160 -15.47 -11.51 -0.95
CA TYR A 160 -14.06 -11.77 -1.30
C TYR A 160 -13.09 -10.73 -0.74
N LYS A 161 -13.33 -10.26 0.50
CA LYS A 161 -12.55 -9.20 1.13
C LYS A 161 -11.18 -9.62 1.68
N ASP A 162 -10.90 -10.93 1.73
CA ASP A 162 -9.67 -11.46 2.30
C ASP A 162 -9.08 -12.63 1.50
N ALA A 163 -7.81 -12.94 1.76
CA ALA A 163 -7.11 -14.01 1.05
C ALA A 163 -7.72 -15.40 1.26
N GLY A 164 -8.32 -15.66 2.43
CA GLY A 164 -8.92 -16.96 2.74
C GLY A 164 -10.16 -17.23 1.89
N SER A 165 -11.05 -16.26 1.80
CA SER A 165 -12.27 -16.31 0.98
C SER A 165 -11.96 -16.52 -0.51
N VAL A 166 -10.95 -15.81 -1.04
CA VAL A 166 -10.52 -15.94 -2.44
C VAL A 166 -9.85 -17.29 -2.69
N ARG A 167 -8.96 -17.76 -1.81
CA ARG A 167 -8.31 -19.08 -1.95
C ARG A 167 -9.32 -20.22 -1.94
N LYS A 168 -10.30 -20.16 -1.03
CA LYS A 168 -11.39 -21.13 -0.97
C LYS A 168 -12.11 -21.21 -2.30
N ARG A 169 -12.46 -20.06 -2.88
CA ARG A 169 -13.16 -20.01 -4.15
C ARG A 169 -12.29 -20.41 -5.34
N LEU A 170 -11.00 -20.08 -5.36
CA LEU A 170 -10.07 -20.58 -6.39
C LEU A 170 -10.08 -22.11 -6.43
N HIS A 171 -9.99 -22.77 -5.27
CA HIS A 171 -10.05 -24.22 -5.15
C HIS A 171 -11.39 -24.81 -5.63
N GLU A 172 -12.50 -24.10 -5.50
CA GLU A 172 -13.81 -24.54 -6.02
C GLU A 172 -13.94 -24.43 -7.55
N LEU A 173 -13.04 -23.68 -8.21
CA LEU A 173 -13.06 -23.46 -9.66
C LEU A 173 -12.10 -24.37 -10.43
N GLU A 174 -11.20 -25.08 -9.74
CA GLU A 174 -10.26 -26.05 -10.32
C GLU A 174 -10.97 -27.28 -10.89
#